data_AF-A0A928A4C3-F1
#
_entry.id   AF-A0A928A4C3-F1
#
_cell.length_a   1.000
_cell.length_b   1.000
_cell.length_c   1.000
_cell.angle_alpha   90.00
_cell.angle_beta   90.00
_cell.angle_gamma   90.00
#
_symmetry.space_group_name_H-M   'P 1'
#
loop_
_entity.id
_entity.type
_entity.pdbx_description
1 polymer ?
#
loop_
_entity_poly.entity_id
_entity_poly.type
_entity_poly.pdbx_seq_one_letter_code
_entity_poly.pdbx_strand_id
1 'polypeptide(L)'
;MPKELIIILCSILGLYIFLVVVIGIVVHTLIKDINKKHKAIVVLYAEKYDLVISLNKLMLKNDIKVPRSIRDTINVKDHEELKVYNTMERLSIKKLLTKTVDTMLFIAEECGLKDNEDYLIIKNSIEDIDMNFRKTSASYNSQVTAYNYWIRMWIFRPISLLLKLKKKEIMY
;
A
#
# COMPACT_ATOMS: atom_id res chain seq x y z
N MET A 1 -44.70 33.38 10.44
CA MET A 1 -43.51 32.86 11.13
C MET A 1 -42.81 34.01 11.82
N PRO A 2 -42.50 33.94 13.12
CA PRO A 2 -41.71 34.98 13.80
C PRO A 2 -40.34 35.13 13.12
N LYS A 3 -39.90 36.38 12.92
CA LYS A 3 -38.63 36.72 12.25
C LYS A 3 -37.42 36.01 12.89
N GLU A 4 -37.51 35.76 14.19
CA GLU A 4 -36.52 35.02 14.98
C GLU A 4 -36.33 33.58 14.49
N LEU A 5 -37.40 32.86 14.12
CA LEU A 5 -37.29 31.50 13.58
C LEU A 5 -36.55 31.48 12.24
N ILE A 6 -36.73 32.49 11.40
CA ILE A 6 -36.04 32.59 10.10
C ILE A 6 -34.54 32.77 10.32
N ILE A 7 -34.15 33.64 11.26
CA ILE A 7 -32.74 33.88 11.60
C ILE A 7 -32.09 32.60 12.15
N ILE A 8 -32.80 31.88 13.02
CA ILE A 8 -32.33 30.59 13.57
C ILE A 8 -32.15 29.56 12.46
N LEU A 9 -33.15 29.39 11.57
CA LEU A 9 -33.08 28.48 10.43
C LEU A 9 -31.92 28.80 9.49
N CYS A 10 -31.72 30.08 9.14
CA CYS A 10 -30.61 30.51 8.30
C CYS A 10 -29.25 30.24 8.96
N SER A 11 -29.14 30.43 10.28
CA SER A 11 -27.91 30.18 11.03
C SER A 11 -27.58 28.68 11.08
N ILE A 12 -28.56 27.82 11.32
CA ILE A 12 -28.40 26.36 11.31
C ILE A 12 -27.99 25.88 9.90
N LEU A 13 -28.65 26.40 8.86
CA LEU A 13 -28.33 26.05 7.48
C LEU A 13 -26.90 26.49 7.11
N GLY A 14 -26.50 27.71 7.51
CA GLY A 14 -25.14 28.21 7.31
C GLY A 14 -24.09 27.34 7.99
N LEU A 15 -24.33 26.93 9.24
CA LEU A 15 -23.46 26.01 9.98
C LEU A 15 -23.37 24.64 9.30
N TYR A 16 -24.50 24.12 8.82
CA TYR A 16 -24.53 22.85 8.08
C TYR A 16 -23.69 22.92 6.80
N ILE A 17 -23.87 23.96 5.98
CA ILE A 17 -23.10 24.16 4.75
C ILE A 17 -21.60 24.28 5.08
N PHE A 18 -21.24 25.06 6.10
CA PHE A 18 -19.85 25.20 6.53
C PHE A 18 -19.23 23.85 6.91
N LEU A 19 -19.93 23.05 7.71
CA LEU A 19 -19.48 21.72 8.14
C LEU A 19 -19.31 20.77 6.94
N VAL A 20 -20.22 20.81 5.98
CA VAL A 20 -20.13 20.04 4.74
C VAL A 20 -18.88 20.41 3.93
N VAL A 21 -18.59 21.70 3.78
CA VAL A 21 -17.40 22.18 3.07
C VAL A 21 -16.12 21.73 3.77
N VAL A 22 -16.04 21.88 5.09
CA VAL A 22 -14.88 21.45 5.90
C VAL A 22 -14.64 19.95 5.75
N ILE A 23 -15.68 19.12 5.90
CA ILE A 23 -15.54 17.68 5.74
C ILE A 23 -15.16 17.33 4.30
N GLY A 24 -15.72 18.02 3.31
CA GLY A 24 -15.35 17.84 1.89
C GLY A 24 -13.86 18.03 1.65
N ILE A 25 -13.27 19.08 2.24
CA ILE A 25 -11.82 19.35 2.16
C ILE A 25 -11.02 18.24 2.86
N VAL A 26 -11.45 17.80 4.05
CA VAL A 26 -10.79 16.70 4.78
C VAL A 26 -10.81 15.41 3.98
N VAL A 27 -11.97 15.03 3.44
CA VAL A 27 -12.14 13.82 2.61
C VAL A 27 -11.29 13.90 1.35
N HIS A 28 -11.26 15.05 0.68
CA HIS A 28 -10.42 15.24 -0.51
C HIS A 28 -8.93 15.07 -0.19
N THR A 29 -8.48 15.64 0.93
CA THR A 29 -7.10 15.50 1.41
C THR A 29 -6.76 14.05 1.72
N LEU A 30 -7.66 13.34 2.42
CA LEU A 30 -7.50 11.91 2.70
C LEU A 30 -7.41 11.09 1.42
N ILE A 31 -8.24 11.34 0.41
CA ILE A 31 -8.16 10.62 -0.87
C ILE A 31 -6.79 10.82 -1.53
N LYS A 32 -6.30 12.06 -1.54
CA LYS A 32 -4.99 12.40 -2.12
C LYS A 32 -3.85 11.68 -1.40
N ASP A 33 -3.88 11.68 -0.07
CA ASP A 33 -2.87 11.01 0.75
C ASP A 33 -2.91 9.50 0.61
N ILE A 34 -4.11 8.90 0.61
CA ILE A 34 -4.29 7.46 0.39
C ILE A 34 -3.69 7.06 -0.97
N ASN A 35 -3.97 7.82 -2.03
CA ASN A 35 -3.43 7.53 -3.36
C ASN A 35 -1.90 7.70 -3.39
N LYS A 36 -1.34 8.70 -2.69
CA LYS A 36 0.10 8.88 -2.57
C LYS A 36 0.76 7.70 -1.84
N LYS A 37 0.19 7.26 -0.72
CA LYS A 37 0.69 6.12 0.06
C LYS A 37 0.57 4.81 -0.72
N HIS A 38 -0.53 4.64 -1.45
CA HIS A 38 -0.71 3.52 -2.36
C HIS A 38 0.40 3.44 -3.41
N LYS A 39 0.73 4.55 -4.07
CA LYS A 39 1.85 4.61 -5.02
C LYS A 39 3.19 4.28 -4.37
N ALA A 40 3.45 4.80 -3.16
CA ALA A 40 4.67 4.49 -2.42
C ALA A 40 4.78 2.98 -2.11
N ILE A 41 3.68 2.33 -1.73
CA ILE A 41 3.64 0.88 -1.52
C ILE A 41 3.98 0.12 -2.79
N VAL A 42 3.47 0.54 -3.95
CA VAL A 42 3.79 -0.08 -5.24
C VAL A 42 5.28 0.03 -5.57
N VAL A 43 5.88 1.20 -5.32
CA VAL A 43 7.32 1.41 -5.53
C VAL A 43 8.13 0.48 -4.64
N LEU A 44 7.80 0.37 -3.35
CA LEU A 44 8.48 -0.54 -2.42
C LEU A 44 8.41 -2.01 -2.88
N TYR A 45 7.30 -2.44 -3.48
CA TYR A 45 7.21 -3.79 -4.06
C TYR A 45 8.10 -3.98 -5.28
N ALA A 46 8.16 -3.00 -6.17
CA ALA A 46 9.03 -3.05 -7.34
C ALA A 46 10.51 -3.12 -6.92
N GLU A 47 10.92 -2.27 -5.96
CA GLU A 47 12.26 -2.29 -5.39
C GLU A 47 12.57 -3.65 -4.73
N LYS A 48 11.62 -4.20 -3.95
CA LYS A 48 11.80 -5.54 -3.35
C LYS A 48 12.02 -6.60 -4.42
N TYR A 49 11.25 -6.57 -5.50
CA TYR A 49 11.38 -7.50 -6.62
C TYR A 49 12.74 -7.39 -7.32
N ASP A 50 13.22 -6.17 -7.56
CA ASP A 50 14.55 -5.93 -8.15
C ASP A 50 15.68 -6.48 -7.27
N LEU A 51 15.54 -6.38 -5.94
CA LEU A 51 16.46 -7.00 -4.99
C LEU A 51 16.40 -8.53 -5.02
N VAL A 52 15.22 -9.14 -5.20
CA VAL A 52 15.09 -10.59 -5.38
C VAL A 52 15.82 -11.07 -6.64
N ILE A 53 15.70 -10.34 -7.73
CA ILE A 53 16.44 -10.63 -8.96
C ILE A 53 17.95 -10.54 -8.71
N SER A 54 18.37 -9.51 -7.97
CA SER A 54 19.79 -9.30 -7.62
C SER A 54 20.31 -10.42 -6.74
N LEU A 55 19.53 -10.87 -5.75
CA LEU A 55 19.84 -12.02 -4.90
C LEU A 55 19.96 -13.31 -5.73
N ASN A 56 19.02 -13.55 -6.66
CA ASN A 56 19.08 -14.70 -7.56
C ASN A 56 20.36 -14.70 -8.41
N LYS A 57 20.74 -13.55 -8.96
CA LYS A 57 21.99 -13.40 -9.73
C LYS A 57 23.22 -13.68 -8.87
N LEU A 58 23.24 -13.19 -7.62
CA LEU A 58 24.33 -13.45 -6.68
C LEU A 58 24.43 -14.94 -6.34
N MET A 59 23.30 -15.61 -6.08
CA MET A 59 23.27 -17.05 -5.83
C MET A 59 23.79 -17.85 -7.04
N LEU A 60 23.36 -17.50 -8.26
CA LEU A 60 23.84 -18.13 -9.49
C LEU A 60 25.35 -17.93 -9.70
N LYS A 61 25.88 -16.74 -9.39
CA LYS A 61 27.32 -16.43 -9.49
C LYS A 61 28.18 -17.29 -8.55
N ASN A 62 27.60 -17.75 -7.44
CA ASN A 62 28.27 -18.60 -6.45
C ASN A 62 27.89 -20.09 -6.61
N ASP A 63 27.37 -20.50 -7.78
CA ASP A 63 26.95 -21.88 -8.09
C ASP A 63 25.86 -22.45 -7.15
N ILE A 64 25.10 -21.59 -6.47
CA ILE A 64 24.02 -22.01 -5.57
C ILE A 64 22.75 -22.28 -6.37
N LYS A 65 22.24 -23.51 -6.27
CA LYS A 65 21.05 -23.95 -7.01
C LYS A 65 19.77 -23.45 -6.33
N VAL A 66 19.15 -22.44 -6.93
CA VAL A 66 17.78 -22.02 -6.58
C VAL A 66 16.75 -23.03 -7.13
N PRO A 67 15.78 -23.49 -6.30
CA PRO A 67 14.68 -24.35 -6.73
C PRO A 67 13.92 -23.82 -7.95
N ARG A 68 13.50 -24.72 -8.85
CA ARG A 68 12.74 -24.33 -10.07
C ARG A 68 11.46 -23.56 -9.76
N SER A 69 10.72 -23.96 -8.73
CA SER A 69 9.51 -23.26 -8.26
C SER A 69 9.73 -21.78 -7.93
N ILE A 70 10.92 -21.43 -7.44
CA ILE A 70 11.32 -20.05 -7.12
C ILE A 70 11.81 -19.33 -8.38
N ARG A 71 12.56 -20.02 -9.25
CA ARG A 71 12.96 -19.44 -10.55
C ARG A 71 11.77 -19.10 -11.41
N ASP A 72 10.76 -19.96 -11.49
CA ASP A 72 9.56 -19.75 -12.29
C ASP A 72 8.74 -18.56 -11.77
N THR A 73 8.79 -18.33 -10.45
CA THR A 73 8.20 -17.16 -9.77
C THR A 73 8.95 -15.86 -10.08
N ILE A 74 10.28 -15.91 -10.21
CA ILE A 74 11.12 -14.73 -10.49
C ILE A 74 11.13 -14.41 -11.99
N ASN A 75 10.95 -15.42 -12.86
CA ASN A 75 10.91 -15.29 -14.31
C ASN A 75 9.57 -14.80 -14.87
N VAL A 76 8.66 -14.29 -14.03
CA VAL A 76 7.45 -13.60 -14.51
C VAL A 76 7.89 -12.40 -15.33
N LYS A 77 7.94 -12.61 -16.64
CA LYS A 77 8.68 -11.79 -17.61
C LYS A 77 7.92 -10.53 -18.04
N ASP A 78 6.78 -10.24 -17.44
CA ASP A 78 5.94 -9.11 -17.86
C ASP A 78 5.86 -8.05 -16.75
N HIS A 79 6.83 -7.14 -16.80
CA HIS A 79 6.82 -5.85 -16.09
C HIS A 79 5.54 -5.02 -16.35
N GLU A 80 4.72 -5.39 -17.32
CA GLU A 80 3.42 -4.77 -17.59
C GLU A 80 2.34 -5.16 -16.58
N GLU A 81 2.35 -6.38 -16.03
CA GLU A 81 1.31 -6.80 -15.09
C GLU A 81 1.47 -6.11 -13.73
N LEU A 82 2.71 -5.85 -13.28
CA LEU A 82 3.01 -5.07 -12.07
C LEU A 82 2.46 -3.64 -12.09
N LYS A 83 2.22 -3.07 -13.29
CA LYS A 83 1.61 -1.74 -13.44
C LYS A 83 0.09 -1.77 -13.27
N VAL A 84 -0.57 -2.93 -13.40
CA VAL A 84 -2.03 -3.04 -13.60
C VAL A 84 -2.76 -3.86 -12.53
N TYR A 85 -2.07 -4.56 -11.63
CA TYR A 85 -2.79 -5.43 -10.68
C TYR A 85 -3.81 -4.68 -9.80
N ASN A 86 -4.97 -5.29 -9.61
CA ASN A 86 -5.99 -4.85 -8.65
C ASN A 86 -5.52 -5.14 -7.21
N THR A 87 -6.09 -4.49 -6.18
CA THR A 87 -5.66 -4.60 -4.77
C THR A 87 -5.55 -6.06 -4.28
N MET A 88 -6.43 -6.95 -4.77
CA MET A 88 -6.46 -8.38 -4.43
C MET A 88 -5.36 -9.21 -5.11
N GLU A 89 -5.02 -8.91 -6.37
CA GLU A 89 -3.91 -9.58 -7.10
C GLU A 89 -2.55 -9.14 -6.57
N ARG A 90 -2.46 -7.93 -6.02
CA ARG A 90 -1.24 -7.45 -5.34
C ARG A 90 -0.98 -8.17 -4.02
N LEU A 91 -2.02 -8.61 -3.31
CA LEU A 91 -1.90 -9.36 -2.06
C LEU A 91 -1.37 -10.79 -2.28
N SER A 92 -1.76 -11.45 -3.36
CA SER A 92 -1.21 -12.77 -3.73
C SER A 92 0.26 -12.65 -4.13
N ILE A 93 0.61 -11.62 -4.92
CA ILE A 93 2.00 -11.35 -5.31
C ILE A 93 2.86 -11.01 -4.10
N LYS A 94 2.36 -10.23 -3.14
CA LYS A 94 3.06 -9.96 -1.87
C LYS A 94 3.45 -11.25 -1.16
N LYS A 95 2.47 -12.12 -0.88
CA LYS A 95 2.71 -13.35 -0.12
C LYS A 95 3.71 -14.26 -0.83
N LEU A 96 3.58 -14.34 -2.14
CA LEU A 96 4.48 -15.10 -3.01
C LEU A 96 5.90 -14.52 -3.01
N LEU A 97 6.04 -13.19 -3.08
CA LEU A 97 7.33 -12.50 -3.06
C LEU A 97 8.02 -12.63 -1.71
N THR A 98 7.31 -12.41 -0.60
CA THR A 98 7.88 -12.58 0.75
C THR A 98 8.34 -14.01 0.98
N LYS A 99 7.53 -15.02 0.62
CA LYS A 99 7.92 -16.42 0.75
C LYS A 99 9.15 -16.76 -0.09
N THR A 100 9.21 -16.24 -1.31
CA THR A 100 10.35 -16.39 -2.22
C THR A 100 11.62 -15.79 -1.60
N VAL A 101 11.54 -14.57 -1.08
CA VAL A 101 12.65 -13.90 -0.39
C VAL A 101 13.13 -14.69 0.80
N ASP A 102 12.24 -15.08 1.71
CA ASP A 102 12.60 -15.83 2.93
C ASP A 102 13.30 -17.14 2.57
N THR A 103 12.80 -17.84 1.55
CA THR A 103 13.40 -19.09 1.09
C THR A 103 14.77 -18.87 0.45
N MET A 104 14.94 -17.81 -0.35
CA MET A 104 16.22 -17.48 -0.97
C MET A 104 17.27 -17.05 0.06
N LEU A 105 16.88 -16.23 1.04
CA LEU A 105 17.76 -15.81 2.13
C LEU A 105 18.20 -17.03 2.94
N PHE A 106 17.29 -17.94 3.29
CA PHE A 106 17.62 -19.18 3.98
C PHE A 106 18.62 -20.05 3.21
N ILE A 107 18.37 -20.29 1.91
CA ILE A 107 19.28 -21.09 1.07
C ILE A 107 20.65 -20.42 0.96
N ALA A 108 20.69 -19.08 0.84
CA ALA A 108 21.94 -18.34 0.75
C ALA A 108 22.76 -18.50 2.04
N GLU A 109 22.15 -18.39 3.22
CA GLU A 109 22.83 -18.59 4.51
C GLU A 109 23.37 -20.01 4.66
N GLU A 110 22.57 -21.03 4.35
CA GLU A 110 22.97 -22.44 4.42
C GLU A 110 24.11 -22.79 3.45
N CYS A 111 24.18 -22.10 2.32
CA CYS A 111 25.22 -22.29 1.31
C CYS A 111 26.46 -21.41 1.52
N GLY A 112 26.59 -20.73 2.67
CA GLY A 112 27.80 -20.00 3.04
C GLY A 112 27.90 -18.56 2.53
N LEU A 113 26.81 -17.96 2.02
CA LEU A 113 26.80 -16.53 1.65
C LEU A 113 26.62 -15.59 2.84
N LYS A 114 26.46 -16.12 4.06
CA LYS A 114 26.14 -15.33 5.25
C LYS A 114 27.11 -14.17 5.52
N ASP A 115 28.39 -14.37 5.23
CA ASP A 115 29.45 -13.36 5.44
C ASP A 115 29.85 -12.62 4.14
N ASN A 116 29.17 -12.91 3.03
CA ASN A 116 29.43 -12.23 1.76
C ASN A 116 28.89 -10.79 1.81
N GLU A 117 29.72 -9.81 1.47
CA GLU A 117 29.38 -8.39 1.56
C GLU A 117 28.20 -8.01 0.64
N ASP A 118 28.17 -8.50 -0.60
CA ASP A 118 27.07 -8.27 -1.54
C ASP A 118 25.75 -8.87 -1.00
N TYR A 119 25.83 -10.05 -0.38
CA TYR A 119 24.67 -10.69 0.26
C TYR A 119 24.14 -9.85 1.42
N LEU A 120 25.02 -9.38 2.31
CA LEU A 120 24.63 -8.54 3.45
C LEU A 120 23.98 -7.23 3.00
N ILE A 121 24.50 -6.59 1.95
CA ILE A 121 23.90 -5.37 1.37
C ILE A 121 22.47 -5.65 0.87
N ILE A 122 22.27 -6.73 0.12
CA ILE A 122 20.96 -7.10 -0.42
C ILE A 122 20.00 -7.45 0.72
N LYS A 123 20.45 -8.24 1.70
CA LYS A 123 19.65 -8.63 2.87
C LYS A 123 19.18 -7.41 3.67
N ASN A 124 20.10 -6.51 4.02
CA ASN A 124 19.77 -5.29 4.76
C ASN A 124 18.80 -4.41 3.97
N SER A 125 18.99 -4.29 2.65
CA SER A 125 18.09 -3.52 1.77
C SER A 125 16.67 -4.11 1.74
N ILE A 126 16.54 -5.44 1.73
CA ILE A 126 15.26 -6.13 1.81
C ILE A 126 14.58 -5.85 3.17
N GLU A 127 15.32 -5.93 4.27
CA GLU A 127 14.81 -5.67 5.62
C GLU A 127 14.33 -4.21 5.77
N ASP A 128 15.08 -3.26 5.22
CA ASP A 128 14.72 -1.83 5.18
C ASP A 128 13.43 -1.59 4.38
N ILE A 129 13.30 -2.23 3.21
CA ILE A 129 12.07 -2.16 2.42
C ILE A 129 10.89 -2.74 3.20
N ASP A 130 11.06 -3.86 3.90
CA ASP A 130 10.00 -4.47 4.70
C ASP A 130 9.59 -3.59 5.90
N MET A 131 10.56 -2.92 6.54
CA MET A 131 10.28 -1.92 7.56
C MET A 131 9.49 -0.73 6.99
N ASN A 132 9.94 -0.18 5.86
CA ASN A 132 9.26 0.94 5.18
C ASN A 132 7.87 0.56 4.69
N PHE A 133 7.70 -0.67 4.22
CA PHE A 133 6.41 -1.22 3.81
C PHE A 133 5.44 -1.28 5.00
N ARG A 134 5.87 -1.83 6.15
CA ARG A 134 5.04 -1.89 7.37
C ARG A 134 4.59 -0.50 7.81
N LYS A 135 5.52 0.46 7.85
CA LYS A 135 5.24 1.86 8.23
C LYS A 135 4.26 2.52 7.25
N THR A 136 4.49 2.35 5.94
CA THR A 136 3.66 2.96 4.90
C THR A 136 2.26 2.34 4.87
N SER A 137 2.16 1.03 5.05
CA SER A 137 0.89 0.31 5.12
C SER A 137 0.06 0.68 6.35
N ALA A 138 0.69 0.79 7.53
CA ALA A 138 0.02 1.27 8.73
C ALA A 138 -0.53 2.69 8.54
N SER A 139 0.25 3.58 7.92
CA SER A 139 -0.18 4.94 7.58
C SER A 139 -1.33 4.95 6.57
N TYR A 140 -1.26 4.14 5.51
CA TYR A 140 -2.34 3.97 4.53
C TYR A 140 -3.63 3.48 5.21
N ASN A 141 -3.53 2.46 6.06
CA ASN A 141 -4.67 1.88 6.76
C ASN A 141 -5.35 2.86 7.72
N SER A 142 -4.55 3.66 8.43
CA SER A 142 -5.06 4.74 9.28
C SER A 142 -5.88 5.75 8.45
N GLN A 143 -5.35 6.18 7.30
CA GLN A 143 -6.04 7.13 6.42
C GLN A 143 -7.31 6.53 5.78
N VAL A 144 -7.26 5.27 5.34
CA VAL A 144 -8.44 4.55 4.82
C VAL A 144 -9.51 4.41 5.90
N THR A 145 -9.11 4.15 7.15
CA THR A 145 -10.06 4.07 8.28
C THR A 145 -10.73 5.42 8.53
N ALA A 146 -9.95 6.50 8.57
CA ALA A 146 -10.48 7.86 8.71
C ALA A 146 -11.43 8.21 7.55
N TYR A 147 -11.02 7.94 6.30
CA TYR A 147 -11.85 8.15 5.12
C TYR A 147 -13.17 7.36 5.20
N ASN A 148 -13.08 6.07 5.51
CA ASN A 148 -14.25 5.18 5.64
C ASN A 148 -15.20 5.61 6.77
N TYR A 149 -14.67 6.20 7.84
CA TYR A 149 -15.45 6.80 8.92
C TYR A 149 -16.24 8.02 8.42
N TRP A 150 -15.58 8.98 7.77
CA TRP A 150 -16.21 10.21 7.28
C TRP A 150 -17.31 9.94 6.25
N ILE A 151 -17.10 9.03 5.29
CA ILE A 151 -18.11 8.73 4.26
C ILE A 151 -19.33 7.96 4.79
N ARG A 152 -19.19 7.27 5.94
CA ARG A 152 -20.27 6.49 6.57
C ARG A 152 -21.15 7.34 7.49
N MET A 153 -20.68 8.52 7.91
CA MET A 153 -21.47 9.42 8.75
C MET A 153 -22.75 9.88 8.06
N TRP A 154 -23.87 9.82 8.79
CA TRP A 154 -25.21 10.15 8.31
C TRP A 154 -25.33 11.57 7.74
N ILE A 155 -24.70 12.56 8.39
CA ILE A 155 -24.65 13.96 7.96
C ILE A 155 -24.00 14.11 6.57
N PHE A 156 -23.07 13.22 6.23
CA PHE A 156 -22.31 13.27 4.98
C PHE A 156 -22.81 12.31 3.90
N ARG A 157 -23.81 11.46 4.20
CA ARG A 157 -24.42 10.54 3.23
C ARG A 157 -24.91 11.20 1.95
N PRO A 158 -25.60 12.36 1.97
CA PRO A 158 -26.08 13.00 0.74
C PRO A 158 -24.91 13.38 -0.19
N ILE A 159 -23.83 13.90 0.40
CA ILE A 159 -22.63 14.31 -0.33
C ILE A 159 -21.84 13.10 -0.83
N SER A 160 -21.71 12.06 -0.01
CA SER A 160 -21.02 10.84 -0.43
C SER A 160 -21.73 10.11 -1.57
N LEU A 161 -23.07 10.15 -1.60
CA LEU A 161 -23.89 9.67 -2.72
C LEU A 161 -23.71 10.53 -3.98
N LEU A 162 -23.80 11.87 -3.85
CA LEU A 162 -23.59 12.81 -4.97
C LEU A 162 -22.21 12.64 -5.62
N LEU A 163 -21.16 12.48 -4.79
CA LEU A 163 -19.78 12.32 -5.23
C LEU A 163 -19.39 10.87 -5.56
N LYS A 164 -20.33 9.92 -5.49
CA LYS A 164 -20.11 8.48 -5.74
C LYS A 164 -18.92 7.90 -4.96
N LEU A 165 -18.71 8.36 -3.72
CA LEU A 165 -17.59 7.93 -2.89
C LEU A 165 -17.79 6.48 -2.44
N LYS A 166 -16.82 5.62 -2.77
CA LYS A 166 -16.82 4.20 -2.39
C LYS A 166 -15.91 3.96 -1.19
N LYS A 167 -16.26 2.98 -0.36
CA LYS A 167 -15.41 2.46 0.70
C LYS A 167 -14.08 1.98 0.11
N LYS A 168 -12.97 2.30 0.77
CA LYS A 168 -11.65 1.83 0.38
C LYS A 168 -11.22 0.64 1.24
N GLU A 169 -10.43 -0.25 0.65
CA GLU A 169 -9.93 -1.46 1.31
C GLU A 169 -8.65 -1.18 2.10
N ILE A 170 -8.50 -1.91 3.21
CA ILE A 170 -7.34 -1.91 4.09
C ILE A 170 -6.29 -2.86 3.50
N MET A 171 -5.01 -2.50 3.58
CA MET A 171 -3.90 -3.35 3.15
C MET A 171 -3.31 -4.12 4.33
N TYR A 172 -3.21 -5.45 4.20
CA TYR A 172 -2.59 -6.34 5.19
C TYR A 172 -1.22 -6.80 4.73
#